data_AF-A0A940MMN1-F1
#
_entry.id   AF-A0A940MMN1-F1
#
_cell.length_a   1.000
_cell.length_b   1.000
_cell.length_c   1.000
_cell.angle_alpha   90.00
_cell.angle_beta   90.00
_cell.angle_gamma   90.00
#
_symmetry.space_group_name_H-M   'P 1'
#
loop_
_entity.id
_entity.type
_entity.pdbx_description
1 polymer ?
#
loop_
_entity_poly.entity_id
_entity_poly.type
_entity_poly.pdbx_seq_one_letter_code
_entity_poly.pdbx_strand_id
1 'polypeptide(L)'
;MRYAAFVETKTSRKMLLSLRSVRAACGITMIIASSGVGKTKTEFLFRDMEAPRASFLDVGTDQADQWGIACALCARLGLEEPNARTLAASRHRIAEEVGPDGILMLDEAQNLIRDGEGRGQDDTRTFEWLHMMQ
;
A
#
# COMPACT_ATOMS: atom_id res chain seq x y z
N MET A 1 -23.28 -11.08 1.93
CA MET A 1 -23.72 -10.47 0.66
C MET A 1 -23.36 -8.97 0.68
N ARG A 2 -22.09 -8.59 0.48
CA ARG A 2 -21.61 -7.18 0.63
C ARG A 2 -21.50 -6.39 -0.69
N TYR A 3 -21.82 -7.01 -1.83
CA TYR A 3 -21.51 -6.47 -3.16
C TYR A 3 -22.71 -6.04 -4.01
N ALA A 4 -23.94 -6.17 -3.50
CA ALA A 4 -25.16 -5.82 -4.24
C ALA A 4 -25.28 -4.33 -4.65
N ALA A 5 -24.34 -3.47 -4.22
CA ALA A 5 -24.32 -2.04 -4.49
C ALA A 5 -23.02 -1.54 -5.17
N PHE A 6 -22.16 -2.44 -5.68
CA PHE A 6 -21.00 -2.00 -6.46
C PHE A 6 -21.46 -1.58 -7.87
N VAL A 7 -21.48 -0.28 -8.13
CA VAL A 7 -21.71 0.26 -9.47
C VAL A 7 -20.38 0.27 -10.21
N GLU A 8 -20.26 -0.59 -11.21
CA GLU A 8 -19.07 -0.63 -12.05
C GLU A 8 -18.99 0.65 -12.89
N THR A 9 -18.08 1.55 -12.52
CA THR A 9 -17.78 2.77 -13.29
C THR A 9 -16.60 2.54 -14.23
N LYS A 10 -16.47 3.36 -15.28
CA LYS A 10 -15.29 3.34 -16.16
C LYS A 10 -13.98 3.48 -15.37
N THR A 11 -13.97 4.27 -14.29
CA THR A 11 -12.81 4.45 -13.42
C THR A 11 -12.49 3.18 -12.66
N SER A 12 -13.49 2.56 -12.03
CA SER A 12 -13.29 1.30 -11.29
C SER A 12 -12.78 0.17 -12.19
N ARG A 13 -13.25 0.09 -13.44
CA ARG A 13 -12.77 -0.88 -14.42
C ARG A 13 -11.29 -0.67 -14.76
N LYS A 14 -10.86 0.58 -14.93
CA LYS A 14 -9.44 0.92 -15.16
C LYS A 14 -8.58 0.56 -13.96
N MET A 15 -9.03 0.88 -12.74
CA MET A 15 -8.31 0.51 -11.51
C MET A 15 -8.15 -1.00 -11.39
N LEU A 16 -9.22 -1.78 -11.59
CA LEU A 16 -9.16 -3.24 -11.56
C LEU A 16 -8.20 -3.80 -12.60
N LEU A 17 -8.19 -3.25 -13.82
CA LEU A 17 -7.23 -3.66 -14.85
C LEU A 17 -5.78 -3.39 -14.41
N SER A 18 -5.48 -2.24 -13.81
CA SER A 18 -4.15 -1.94 -13.27
C SER A 18 -3.77 -2.90 -12.14
N LEU A 19 -4.67 -3.16 -11.19
CA LEU A 19 -4.43 -4.08 -10.06
C LEU A 19 -4.16 -5.51 -10.55
N ARG A 20 -4.96 -6.00 -11.51
CA ARG A 20 -4.76 -7.30 -12.16
C ARG A 20 -3.43 -7.39 -12.89
N SER A 21 -3.03 -6.31 -13.56
CA SER A 21 -1.76 -6.25 -14.29
C SER A 21 -0.57 -6.32 -13.34
N VAL A 22 -0.61 -5.61 -12.21
CA VAL A 22 0.42 -5.68 -11.17
C VAL A 22 0.55 -7.07 -10.59
N ARG A 23 -0.58 -7.69 -10.26
CA ARG A 23 -0.58 -9.06 -9.75
C ARG A 23 0.07 -10.03 -10.73
N ALA A 24 -0.20 -9.89 -12.02
CA ALA A 24 0.37 -10.76 -13.05
C ALA A 24 1.88 -10.52 -13.26
N ALA A 25 2.35 -9.30 -13.04
CA ALA A 25 3.73 -8.88 -13.32
C ALA A 25 4.65 -8.86 -12.09
N CYS A 26 4.13 -9.10 -10.87
CA CYS A 26 4.86 -8.91 -9.61
C CYS A 26 5.55 -7.54 -9.54
N GLY A 27 4.83 -6.47 -9.92
CA GLY A 27 5.37 -5.11 -10.04
C GLY A 27 4.72 -4.12 -9.08
N ILE A 28 5.11 -2.85 -9.17
CA ILE A 28 4.51 -1.74 -8.44
C ILE A 28 3.63 -0.92 -9.39
N THR A 29 2.41 -0.59 -8.97
CA THR A 29 1.57 0.41 -9.65
C THR A 29 1.17 1.49 -8.68
N MET A 30 1.07 2.71 -9.20
CA MET A 30 0.43 3.82 -8.53
C MET A 30 -0.93 4.08 -9.18
N ILE A 31 -1.98 4.15 -8.37
CA ILE A 31 -3.33 4.50 -8.83
C ILE A 31 -3.66 5.89 -8.28
N ILE A 32 -3.66 6.90 -9.17
CA ILE A 32 -4.06 8.26 -8.81
C ILE A 32 -5.52 8.44 -9.21
N ALA A 33 -6.38 8.71 -8.23
CA ALA A 33 -7.78 9.05 -8.51
C ALA A 33 -8.32 10.06 -7.49
N SER A 34 -9.20 10.95 -7.96
CA SER A 34 -9.85 11.97 -7.12
C SER A 34 -10.66 11.36 -5.97
N SER A 35 -10.94 12.13 -4.93
CA SER A 35 -11.82 11.68 -3.85
C SER A 35 -13.23 11.37 -4.37
N GLY A 36 -13.91 10.39 -3.75
CA GLY A 36 -15.29 10.01 -4.08
C GLY A 36 -15.49 9.16 -5.35
N VAL A 37 -14.43 8.81 -6.09
CA VAL A 37 -14.56 8.03 -7.34
C VAL A 37 -14.66 6.51 -7.15
N GLY A 38 -14.70 6.04 -5.90
CA GLY A 38 -14.88 4.64 -5.55
C GLY A 38 -13.59 3.80 -5.47
N LYS A 39 -12.43 4.40 -5.21
CA LYS A 39 -11.14 3.70 -5.00
C LYS A 39 -11.25 2.58 -3.97
N THR A 40 -11.58 2.97 -2.74
CA THR A 40 -11.74 2.09 -1.58
C THR A 40 -12.71 0.93 -1.86
N LYS A 41 -13.86 1.20 -2.51
CA LYS A 41 -14.81 0.13 -2.89
C LYS A 41 -14.22 -0.86 -3.91
N THR A 42 -13.42 -0.36 -4.84
CA THR A 42 -12.79 -1.15 -5.90
C THR A 42 -11.67 -2.02 -5.34
N GLU A 43 -10.86 -1.46 -4.45
CA GLU A 43 -9.84 -2.14 -3.66
C GLU A 43 -10.39 -3.29 -2.83
N PHE A 44 -11.46 -3.03 -2.04
CA PHE A 44 -12.12 -4.07 -1.27
C PHE A 44 -12.72 -5.18 -2.15
N LEU A 45 -13.33 -4.81 -3.29
CA LEU A 45 -13.83 -5.78 -4.26
C LEU A 45 -12.71 -6.66 -4.80
N PHE A 46 -11.59 -6.06 -5.23
CA PHE A 46 -10.45 -6.79 -5.76
C PHE A 46 -9.86 -7.74 -4.71
N ARG A 47 -9.70 -7.27 -3.46
CA ARG A 47 -9.24 -8.13 -2.36
C ARG A 47 -10.15 -9.34 -2.20
N ASP A 48 -11.44 -9.12 -2.00
CA ASP A 48 -12.35 -10.20 -1.61
C ASP A 48 -12.59 -11.20 -2.76
N MET A 49 -12.51 -10.75 -4.02
CA MET A 49 -12.82 -11.59 -5.18
C MET A 49 -11.58 -12.22 -5.82
N GLU A 50 -10.45 -11.51 -5.85
CA GLU A 50 -9.29 -11.88 -6.66
C GLU A 50 -8.03 -12.08 -5.83
N ALA A 51 -7.78 -11.23 -4.83
CA ALA A 51 -6.56 -11.24 -4.02
C ALA A 51 -6.87 -11.24 -2.52
N PRO A 52 -7.41 -12.34 -1.96
CA PRO A 52 -7.88 -12.38 -0.57
C PRO A 52 -6.76 -12.24 0.47
N ARG A 53 -5.50 -12.42 0.04
CA ARG A 53 -4.30 -12.21 0.84
C ARG A 53 -3.70 -10.81 0.72
N ALA A 54 -4.30 -9.94 -0.09
CA ALA A 54 -3.81 -8.57 -0.23
C ALA A 54 -3.91 -7.81 1.09
N SER A 55 -2.82 -7.16 1.46
CA SER A 55 -2.71 -6.33 2.65
C SER A 55 -3.00 -4.88 2.28
N PHE A 56 -3.81 -4.23 3.10
CA PHE A 56 -4.24 -2.85 2.93
C PHE A 56 -3.76 -2.05 4.14
N LEU A 57 -3.12 -0.92 3.85
CA LEU A 57 -2.73 0.06 4.82
C LEU A 57 -3.20 1.44 4.34
N ASP A 58 -4.05 2.08 5.14
CA ASP A 58 -4.39 3.48 4.94
C ASP A 58 -3.28 4.31 5.59
N VAL A 59 -2.53 5.08 4.80
CA VAL A 59 -1.39 5.85 5.30
C VAL A 59 -1.88 7.14 5.96
N GLY A 60 -1.84 7.15 7.29
CA GLY A 60 -2.05 8.33 8.12
C GLY A 60 -0.82 9.25 8.18
N THR A 61 -1.02 10.45 8.73
CA THR A 61 0.07 11.43 8.93
C THR A 61 1.10 10.99 9.97
N ASP A 62 0.71 10.11 10.89
CA ASP A 62 1.56 9.43 11.88
C ASP A 62 2.46 8.36 11.25
N GLN A 63 2.20 7.97 10.00
CA GLN A 63 2.94 6.94 9.25
C GLN A 63 3.72 7.56 8.08
N ALA A 64 4.08 8.84 8.17
CA ALA A 64 4.74 9.55 7.09
C ALA A 64 6.24 9.19 6.91
N ASP A 65 6.83 8.42 7.81
CA ASP A 65 8.22 7.97 7.74
C ASP A 65 8.38 6.44 7.69
N GLN A 66 9.60 5.99 7.39
CA GLN A 66 9.95 4.58 7.29
C GLN A 66 9.61 3.80 8.56
N TRP A 67 9.75 4.43 9.73
CA TRP A 67 9.48 3.80 11.01
C TRP A 67 7.97 3.59 11.21
N GLY A 68 7.19 4.67 11.07
CA GLY A 68 5.74 4.63 11.23
C GLY A 68 5.10 3.63 10.30
N ILE A 69 5.56 3.55 9.05
CA ILE A 69 5.12 2.52 8.10
C ILE A 69 5.50 1.11 8.54
N ALA A 70 6.74 0.89 8.96
CA ALA A 70 7.16 -0.43 9.42
C ALA A 70 6.36 -0.88 10.66
N CYS A 71 6.10 0.01 11.62
CA CYS A 71 5.26 -0.27 12.78
C CYS A 71 3.82 -0.62 12.36
N ALA A 72 3.21 0.17 11.47
CA ALA A 72 1.85 -0.07 11.00
C ALA A 72 1.73 -1.39 10.24
N LEU A 73 2.70 -1.71 9.37
CA LEU A 73 2.76 -2.98 8.65
C LEU A 73 2.98 -4.16 9.60
N CYS A 74 3.89 -4.04 10.57
CA CYS A 74 4.10 -5.09 11.57
C CYS A 74 2.81 -5.35 12.37
N ALA A 75 2.16 -4.30 12.88
CA ALA A 75 0.90 -4.45 13.59
C ALA A 75 -0.19 -5.10 12.72
N ARG A 76 -0.26 -4.73 11.44
CA ARG A 76 -1.26 -5.25 10.49
C ARG A 76 -1.03 -6.73 10.14
N LEU A 77 0.23 -7.15 10.10
CA LEU A 77 0.67 -8.52 9.77
C LEU A 77 0.84 -9.39 11.02
N GLY A 78 0.65 -8.84 12.23
CA GLY A 78 0.85 -9.58 13.49
C GLY A 78 2.33 -9.87 13.81
N LEU A 79 3.23 -9.04 13.28
CA LEU A 79 4.66 -9.10 13.55
C LEU A 79 5.04 -8.21 14.73
N GLU A 80 6.21 -8.49 15.30
CA GLU A 80 6.81 -7.64 16.34
C GLU A 80 7.18 -6.26 15.77
N GLU A 81 6.91 -5.22 16.55
CA GLU A 81 7.26 -3.85 16.19
C GLU A 81 8.78 -3.68 16.04
N PRO A 82 9.28 -2.99 14.98
CA PRO A 82 10.70 -2.74 14.84
C PRO A 82 11.24 -1.88 15.98
N ASN A 83 12.52 -2.02 16.24
CA ASN A 83 13.33 -1.07 16.98
C ASN A 83 14.41 -0.45 16.07
N ALA A 84 15.15 0.56 16.56
CA ALA A 84 16.15 1.29 15.78
C ALA A 84 17.23 0.40 15.12
N ARG A 85 17.46 -0.80 15.67
CA ARG A 85 18.45 -1.75 15.17
C ARG A 85 17.85 -2.80 14.23
N THR A 86 16.54 -2.97 14.25
CA THR A 86 15.85 -4.07 13.56
C THR A 86 15.01 -3.60 12.38
N LEU A 87 14.85 -2.29 12.14
CA LEU A 87 14.05 -1.75 11.04
C LEU A 87 14.32 -2.40 9.68
N ALA A 88 15.61 -2.58 9.32
CA ALA A 88 15.98 -3.25 8.07
C ALA A 88 15.58 -4.73 8.04
N ALA A 89 15.73 -5.45 9.17
CA ALA A 89 15.31 -6.84 9.28
C ALA A 89 13.78 -6.97 9.26
N SER A 90 13.06 -6.07 9.92
CA SER A 90 11.60 -6.02 9.89
C SER A 90 11.07 -5.79 8.47
N ARG A 91 11.75 -4.97 7.64
CA ARG A 91 11.40 -4.85 6.22
C ARG A 91 11.41 -6.20 5.50
N HIS A 92 12.44 -7.00 5.70
CA HIS A 92 12.54 -8.34 5.09
C HIS A 92 11.42 -9.26 5.59
N ARG A 93 11.12 -9.26 6.89
CA ARG A 93 10.02 -10.05 7.45
C ARG A 93 8.66 -9.62 6.90
N ILE A 94 8.44 -8.31 6.74
CA ILE A 94 7.24 -7.77 6.11
C ILE A 94 7.13 -8.28 4.67
N ALA A 95 8.22 -8.22 3.89
CA ALA A 95 8.23 -8.72 2.52
C ALA A 95 7.95 -10.24 2.45
N GLU A 96 8.51 -11.03 3.36
CA GLU A 96 8.26 -12.46 3.48
C GLU A 96 6.79 -12.78 3.81
N GLU A 97 6.19 -12.04 4.74
CA GLU A 97 4.77 -12.21 5.12
C GLU A 97 3.80 -11.77 4.03
N VAL A 98 4.11 -10.69 3.30
CA VAL A 98 3.37 -10.33 2.08
C VAL A 98 3.52 -11.47 1.07
N GLY A 99 4.75 -11.94 0.87
CA GLY A 99 5.09 -13.06 0.01
C GLY A 99 5.13 -12.69 -1.48
N PRO A 100 5.66 -13.59 -2.33
CA PRO A 100 5.90 -13.32 -3.76
C PRO A 100 4.62 -13.11 -4.57
N ASP A 101 3.51 -13.71 -4.15
CA ASP A 101 2.17 -13.51 -4.74
C ASP A 101 1.33 -12.50 -3.96
N GLY A 102 1.91 -11.90 -2.93
CA GLY A 102 1.28 -10.92 -2.07
C GLY A 102 1.08 -9.59 -2.77
N ILE A 103 0.05 -8.87 -2.35
CA ILE A 103 -0.17 -7.51 -2.82
C ILE A 103 -0.26 -6.61 -1.60
N LEU A 104 0.63 -5.63 -1.53
CA LEU A 104 0.54 -4.53 -0.58
C LEU A 104 -0.12 -3.33 -1.28
N MET A 105 -1.23 -2.86 -0.73
CA MET A 105 -1.92 -1.64 -1.17
C MET A 105 -1.81 -0.57 -0.10
N LEU A 106 -1.30 0.60 -0.50
CA LEU A 106 -1.16 1.78 0.35
C LEU A 106 -2.15 2.84 -0.14
N ASP A 107 -3.19 3.13 0.65
CA ASP A 107 -4.10 4.25 0.37
C ASP A 107 -3.54 5.55 0.96
N GLU A 108 -3.88 6.69 0.36
CA GLU A 108 -3.38 8.02 0.73
C GLU A 108 -1.84 8.13 0.76
N ALA A 109 -1.15 7.37 -0.11
CA ALA A 109 0.31 7.26 -0.15
C ALA A 109 1.05 8.59 -0.41
N GLN A 110 0.37 9.65 -0.85
CA GLN A 110 0.98 10.99 -0.89
C GLN A 110 1.43 11.48 0.49
N ASN A 111 0.85 10.96 1.58
CA ASN A 111 1.25 11.27 2.95
C ASN A 111 2.65 10.74 3.30
N LEU A 112 3.23 9.86 2.46
CA LEU A 112 4.62 9.40 2.59
C LEU A 112 5.63 10.40 2.07
N ILE A 113 5.19 11.41 1.30
CA ILE A 113 6.04 12.49 0.80
C ILE A 113 6.04 13.59 1.86
N ARG A 114 7.23 13.96 2.33
CA ARG A 114 7.39 15.05 3.30
C ARG A 114 8.06 16.25 2.65
N ASP A 115 7.71 17.44 3.11
CA ASP A 115 8.50 18.63 2.83
C ASP A 115 9.88 18.45 3.46
N GLY A 116 10.94 18.42 2.64
CA GLY A 116 12.31 18.30 3.12
C GLY A 116 12.76 19.51 3.93
N GLU A 117 13.80 19.35 4.75
CA GLU A 117 14.37 20.40 5.62
C GLU A 117 15.00 21.58 4.84
N GLY A 118 14.93 21.60 3.51
CA GLY A 118 15.43 22.66 2.63
C GLY A 118 14.49 22.97 1.46
N ARG A 119 14.09 24.23 1.35
CA ARG A 119 13.41 24.92 0.21
C ARG A 119 12.96 24.01 -0.94
N GLY A 120 11.81 23.35 -0.78
CA GLY A 120 11.05 22.75 -1.88
C GLY A 120 11.62 21.45 -2.47
N GLN A 121 12.42 20.70 -1.71
CA GLN A 121 12.73 19.31 -2.06
C GLN A 121 11.79 18.36 -1.32
N ASP A 122 11.04 17.56 -2.08
CA ASP A 122 10.22 16.46 -1.56
C ASP A 122 11.13 15.34 -1.02
N ASP A 123 10.94 14.93 0.22
CA ASP A 123 11.57 13.75 0.80
C ASP A 123 10.75 12.50 0.46
N THR A 124 11.34 11.63 -0.35
CA THR A 124 10.71 10.41 -0.89
C THR A 124 11.35 9.12 -0.35
N ARG A 125 12.20 9.21 0.68
CA ARG A 125 12.95 8.05 1.24
C ARG A 125 12.05 6.92 1.73
N THR A 126 10.81 7.24 2.16
CA THR A 126 9.84 6.23 2.58
C THR A 126 9.35 5.40 1.38
N PHE A 127 9.12 6.04 0.22
CA PHE A 127 8.78 5.34 -1.02
C PHE A 127 9.92 4.43 -1.50
N GLU A 128 11.16 4.92 -1.46
CA GLU A 128 12.33 4.12 -1.84
C GLU A 128 12.49 2.89 -0.94
N TRP A 129 12.27 3.05 0.37
CA TRP A 129 12.33 1.93 1.32
C TRP A 129 11.27 0.86 1.04
N LEU A 130 10.05 1.28 0.70
CA LEU A 130 8.97 0.38 0.30
C LEU A 130 9.28 -0.33 -1.03
N HIS A 131 9.91 0.37 -1.98
CA HIS A 131 10.34 -0.19 -3.25
C HIS A 131 11.38 -1.31 -3.09
N MET A 132 12.08 -1.39 -1.95
CA MET A 132 13.05 -2.45 -1.68
C MET A 132 12.43 -3.72 -1.07
N MET A 133 11.10 -3.83 -1.01
CA MET A 133 10.38 -5.01 -0.49
C MET A 133 10.05 -6.08 -1.57
N GLN A 134 10.62 -5.94 -2.76
CA GLN A 134 10.47 -6.87 -3.90
C GLN A 134 11.68 -7.78 -4.03
#